data_AF-A0A3D5NLJ2-F1
#
_entry.id   AF-A0A3D5NLJ2-F1
#
_cell.length_a   1.000
_cell.length_b   1.000
_cell.length_c   1.000
_cell.angle_alpha   90.00
_cell.angle_beta   90.00
_cell.angle_gamma   90.00
#
_symmetry.space_group_name_H-M   'P 1'
#
loop_
_entity.id
_entity.type
_entity.pdbx_description
1 polymer ?
#
loop_
_entity_poly.entity_id
_entity_poly.type
_entity_poly.pdbx_seq_one_letter_code
_entity_poly.pdbx_strand_id
1 'polypeptide(L)' 'EKLINGLLKSLQRFEQQGFPAFQAQWHQHDYLLGRQLELNYQDKKTVGIANGVNEQGALIIKSNNTVIEAYSSEQIRLI' A
#
# COMPACT_ATOMS: atom_id res chain seq x y z
N GLU A 1 26.26 -2.58 9.46
CA GLU A 1 25.67 -3.90 9.13
C GLU A 1 24.22 -4.14 9.59
N LYS A 2 23.71 -3.49 10.64
CA LYS A 2 22.34 -3.74 11.16
C LYS A 2 21.23 -3.66 10.10
N LEU A 3 21.34 -2.73 9.14
CA LEU A 3 20.37 -2.57 8.05
C LEU A 3 20.32 -3.80 7.13
N ILE A 4 21.48 -4.25 6.66
CA ILE A 4 21.59 -5.41 5.75
C ILE A 4 21.03 -6.66 6.43
N ASN A 5 21.40 -6.90 7.69
CA ASN A 5 20.90 -8.05 8.45
C ASN A 5 19.39 -7.97 8.71
N GLY A 6 18.84 -6.78 8.92
CA GLY A 6 17.39 -6.58 9.03
C GLY A 6 16.65 -6.84 7.72
N LEU A 7 17.21 -6.40 6.61
CA LEU A 7 16.66 -6.64 5.27
C LEU A 7 16.65 -8.14 4.95
N LEU A 8 17.75 -8.85 5.16
CA LEU A 8 17.86 -10.29 4.90
C LEU A 8 16.81 -11.10 5.69
N LYS A 9 16.61 -10.78 6.98
CA LYS A 9 15.56 -11.40 7.80
C LYS A 9 14.16 -11.14 7.26
N SER A 10 13.92 -9.90 6.80
CA SER A 10 12.63 -9.51 6.24
C SER A 10 12.35 -10.23 4.92
N LEU A 11 13.36 -10.36 4.05
CA LEU A 11 13.27 -11.10 2.79
C LEU A 11 12.95 -12.58 3.03
N GLN A 12 13.65 -13.24 3.97
CA GLN A 12 13.35 -14.63 4.33
C GLN A 12 11.93 -14.81 4.86
N ARG A 13 11.45 -13.87 5.69
CA ARG A 13 10.08 -13.90 6.21
C ARG A 13 9.06 -13.71 5.08
N PHE A 14 9.33 -12.80 4.16
CA PHE A 14 8.46 -12.56 3.01
C PHE A 14 8.39 -13.76 2.06
N GLU A 15 9.51 -14.42 1.80
CA GLU A 15 9.55 -15.65 1.00
C GLU A 15 8.65 -16.76 1.56
N GLN A 16 8.58 -16.88 2.89
CA GLN A 16 7.81 -17.93 3.56
C GLN A 16 6.34 -17.58 3.78
N GLN A 17 6.03 -16.30 4.08
CA GLN A 17 4.73 -15.88 4.62
C GLN A 17 4.03 -14.83 3.75
N GLY A 18 4.70 -14.31 2.72
CA GLY A 18 4.20 -13.23 1.88
C GLY A 18 4.02 -11.90 2.62
N PHE A 19 3.26 -11.00 2.00
CA PHE A 19 2.93 -9.69 2.57
C PHE A 19 2.04 -9.72 3.83
N PRO A 20 1.11 -10.68 4.05
CA PRO A 20 0.28 -10.70 5.27
C PRO A 20 1.08 -10.64 6.58
N ALA A 21 2.29 -11.21 6.59
CA ALA A 21 3.22 -11.13 7.72
C ALA A 21 3.63 -9.68 8.09
N PHE A 22 3.54 -8.75 7.15
CA PHE A 22 3.93 -7.36 7.30
C PHE A 22 2.73 -6.42 7.44
N GLN A 23 1.49 -6.88 7.24
CA GLN A 23 0.31 -6.03 7.16
C GLN A 23 0.06 -5.22 8.45
N ALA A 24 0.28 -5.83 9.62
CA ALA A 24 0.17 -5.13 10.90
C ALA A 24 1.25 -4.03 11.06
N GLN A 25 2.49 -4.32 10.66
CA GLN A 25 3.59 -3.34 10.70
C GLN A 25 3.37 -2.22 9.67
N TRP A 26 2.87 -2.58 8.49
CA TRP A 26 2.48 -1.62 7.46
C TRP A 26 1.43 -0.65 8.00
N HIS A 27 0.34 -1.16 8.58
CA HIS A 27 -0.74 -0.32 9.11
C HIS A 27 -0.27 0.70 10.14
N GLN A 28 0.73 0.34 10.96
CA GLN A 28 1.34 1.25 11.95
C GLN A 28 2.15 2.40 11.32
N HIS A 29 2.65 2.18 10.11
CA HIS A 29 3.52 3.12 9.40
C HIS A 29 2.90 3.66 8.11
N ASP A 30 1.61 3.37 7.87
CA ASP A 30 0.93 3.72 6.64
C ASP A 30 0.68 5.23 6.60
N TYR A 31 1.51 5.92 5.83
CA TYR A 31 1.42 7.36 5.68
C TYR A 31 0.15 7.81 4.95
N LEU A 32 -0.39 7.00 4.04
CA LEU A 32 -1.56 7.35 3.22
C LEU A 32 -2.87 7.03 3.93
N LEU A 33 -2.86 6.16 4.94
CA LEU A 33 -4.07 5.73 5.65
C LEU A 33 -4.94 6.93 6.09
N GLY A 34 -6.19 6.94 5.63
CA GLY A 34 -7.17 7.97 5.93
C GLY A 34 -6.97 9.30 5.20
N ARG A 35 -5.94 9.45 4.36
CA ARG A 35 -5.70 10.67 3.59
C ARG A 35 -6.50 10.69 2.29
N GLN A 36 -6.93 11.88 1.92
CA GLN A 36 -7.47 12.15 0.60
C GLN A 36 -6.33 12.25 -0.42
N LEU A 37 -6.51 11.63 -1.58
CA LEU A 37 -5.51 11.61 -2.64
C LEU A 37 -6.16 11.58 -4.02
N GLU A 38 -5.41 12.04 -5.01
CA GLU A 38 -5.64 11.79 -6.43
C GLU A 38 -4.72 10.65 -6.87
N LEU A 39 -5.30 9.60 -7.44
CA LEU A 39 -4.62 8.49 -8.08
C LEU A 39 -4.81 8.60 -9.59
N ASN A 40 -3.71 8.56 -10.33
CA ASN A 40 -3.73 8.32 -11.77
C ASN A 40 -3.57 6.82 -11.99
N TYR A 41 -4.59 6.10 -12.45
CA TYR A 41 -4.55 4.65 -12.63
C TYR A 41 -5.30 4.24 -13.88
N GLN A 42 -4.67 3.45 -14.75
CA GLN A 42 -5.23 3.01 -16.04
C GLN A 42 -5.79 4.19 -16.87
N ASP A 43 -4.98 5.26 -17.00
CA ASP A 43 -5.34 6.51 -17.69
C ASP A 43 -6.58 7.23 -17.13
N LYS A 44 -7.00 6.90 -15.91
CA LYS A 44 -8.12 7.53 -15.21
C LYS A 44 -7.63 8.23 -13.96
N LYS A 45 -8.12 9.46 -13.77
CA LYS A 45 -7.96 10.18 -12.52
C LYS A 45 -9.06 9.78 -11.55
N THR A 46 -8.68 9.29 -10.39
CA THR A 46 -9.61 8.98 -9.31
C THR A 46 -9.23 9.75 -8.06
N VAL A 47 -10.19 10.49 -7.51
CA VAL A 47 -10.07 11.10 -6.18
C VAL A 47 -10.75 10.20 -5.16
N GLY A 48 -10.09 9.92 -4.05
CA GLY A 48 -10.66 9.10 -2.99
C GLY A 48 -9.86 9.17 -1.69
N ILE A 49 -10.25 8.34 -0.73
CA ILE A 49 -9.59 8.22 0.58
C ILE A 49 -8.84 6.89 0.62
N ALA A 50 -7.55 6.92 0.96
CA ALA A 50 -6.75 5.72 1.16
C ALA A 50 -7.22 4.95 2.40
N ASN A 51 -7.38 3.64 2.24
CA ASN A 51 -7.91 2.73 3.25
C ASN A 51 -6.93 1.56 3.49
N GLY A 52 -5.63 1.87 3.50
CA GLY A 52 -4.57 0.89 3.68
C GLY A 52 -4.31 0.03 2.46
N VAL A 53 -3.75 -1.14 2.67
CA VAL A 53 -3.39 -2.11 1.63
C VAL A 53 -4.05 -3.46 1.87
N ASN A 54 -4.36 -4.19 0.80
CA ASN A 54 -4.88 -5.56 0.87
C ASN A 54 -3.76 -6.58 1.13
N GLU A 55 -4.13 -7.87 1.20
CA GLU A 55 -3.20 -8.98 1.48
C GLU A 55 -2.11 -9.16 0.40
N GLN A 56 -2.35 -8.65 -0.81
CA GLN A 56 -1.39 -8.66 -1.91
C GLN A 56 -0.53 -7.38 -1.96
N GLY A 57 -0.76 -6.43 -1.05
CA GLY A 57 -0.06 -5.15 -1.01
C GLY A 57 -0.63 -4.07 -1.94
N ALA A 58 -1.81 -4.30 -2.54
CA ALA A 58 -2.49 -3.28 -3.35
C ALA A 58 -3.04 -2.17 -2.45
N LEU A 59 -2.84 -0.91 -2.85
CA LEU A 59 -3.44 0.24 -2.18
C LEU A 59 -4.96 0.22 -2.39
N ILE A 60 -5.71 0.28 -1.30
CA ILE A 60 -7.17 0.35 -1.30
C ILE A 60 -7.59 1.81 -1.24
N ILE A 61 -8.40 2.24 -2.20
CA ILE A 61 -8.96 3.60 -2.25
C ILE A 61 -10.48 3.51 -2.28
N LYS A 62 -11.13 4.28 -1.40
CA LYS A 62 -12.58 4.46 -1.40
C LYS A 62 -12.94 5.74 -2.14
N SER A 63 -13.70 5.63 -3.23
CA SER A 63 -14.17 6.76 -4.04
C SER A 63 -15.62 6.56 -4.45
N ASN A 64 -16.51 7.51 -4.11
CA ASN A 64 -17.91 7.55 -4.57
C ASN A 64 -18.60 6.18 -4.58
N ASN A 65 -18.61 5.48 -3.43
CA ASN A 65 -19.15 4.12 -3.21
C ASN A 65 -18.44 2.96 -3.94
N THR A 66 -17.32 3.22 -4.60
CA THR A 66 -16.48 2.20 -5.24
C THR A 66 -15.19 2.00 -4.44
N VAL A 67 -14.71 0.76 -4.40
CA VAL A 67 -13.38 0.42 -3.89
C VAL A 67 -12.48 0.13 -5.08
N ILE A 68 -11.33 0.80 -5.12
CA ILE A 68 -10.31 0.60 -6.13
C ILE A 68 -9.10 -0.02 -5.46
N GLU A 69 -8.59 -1.10 -6.06
CA GLU A 69 -7.32 -1.71 -5.70
C GLU A 69 -6.27 -1.30 -6.73
N ALA A 70 -5.28 -0.55 -6.29
CA ALA A 70 -4.22 -0.02 -7.15
C ALA A 70 -2.88 -0.68 -6.80
N TYR A 71 -2.20 -1.19 -7.81
CA TYR A 71 -0.85 -1.75 -7.68
C TYR A 71 0.19 -0.66 -8.05
N SER A 72 1.26 -0.56 -7.25
CA SER A 72 2.08 0.67 -7.10
C SER A 72 2.96 1.07 -8.29
N SER A 73 2.68 0.64 -9.52
CA SER A 73 3.41 1.12 -10.70
C SER A 73 3.03 2.55 -11.10
N GLU A 74 2.02 3.15 -10.47
CA GLU A 74 1.41 4.41 -10.88
C GLU A 74 1.61 5.57 -9.88
N GLN A 75 1.38 6.79 -10.34
CA GLN A 75 1.64 8.02 -9.56
C GLN A 75 0.49 8.38 -8.60
N ILE A 76 0.83 8.60 -7.33
CA ILE A 76 -0.07 9.09 -6.26
C ILE A 76 0.24 10.57 -5.97
N ARG A 77 -0.81 11.40 -5.85
CA ARG A 77 -0.70 12.80 -5.42
C ARG A 77 -1.61 13.06 -4.22
N LEU A 78 -1.05 13.60 -3.14
CA LEU A 78 -1.84 14.12 -2.01
C LEU A 78 -2.52 15.43 -2.40
N ILE A 79 -3.77 15.60 -1.99
CA ILE A 79 -4.58 16.81 -2.25
C ILE A 79 -5.19 17.34 -0.96
#